data_AF-A0A651HNI9-F1
#
_entry.id   AF-A0A651HNI9-F1
#
_cell.length_a   1.000
_cell.length_b   1.000
_cell.length_c   1.000
_cell.angle_alpha   90.00
_cell.angle_beta   90.00
_cell.angle_gamma   90.00
#
_symmetry.space_group_name_H-M   'P 1'
#
loop_
_entity.id
_entity.type
_entity.pdbx_description
1 polymer ?
#
loop_
_entity_poly.entity_id
_entity_poly.type
_entity_poly.pdbx_seq_one_letter_code
_entity_poly.pdbx_strand_id
1 'polypeptide(L)'
;MDAIEPFLQPISGDNPAGPSLRYDPVYDEIKRAREEEDDNLPQGEWKRELKVADFPLVRRLSTEVLTERSKDLQIAAWLTESWTRLEGFDGMTRGFVLIRRLMEEFWDGVHPEI
;
A
#
# COMPACT_ATOMS: atom_id res chain seq x y z
N MET A 1 -7.00 -3.78 17.83
CA MET A 1 -6.05 -3.05 16.96
C MET A 1 -5.23 -4.14 16.29
N ASP A 2 -5.41 -4.39 15.00
CA ASP A 2 -4.55 -5.36 14.31
C ASP A 2 -3.10 -4.88 14.41
N ALA A 3 -2.25 -5.81 14.85
CA ALA A 3 -0.86 -5.60 15.17
C ALA A 3 -0.05 -5.34 13.89
N ILE A 4 0.88 -4.37 13.91
CA ILE A 4 1.77 -4.11 12.75
C ILE A 4 2.97 -5.06 12.70
N GLU A 5 3.15 -5.87 13.74
CA GLU A 5 4.24 -6.83 13.93
C GLU A 5 4.46 -7.79 12.74
N PRO A 6 3.42 -8.26 12.01
CA PRO A 6 3.63 -9.09 10.82
C PRO A 6 4.38 -8.36 9.70
N PHE A 7 4.18 -7.06 9.55
CA PHE A 7 4.82 -6.24 8.51
C PHE A 7 6.30 -6.00 8.80
N LEU A 8 6.72 -6.20 10.05
CA LEU A 8 8.08 -5.95 10.53
C LEU A 8 8.94 -7.23 10.56
N GLN A 9 8.38 -8.37 10.15
CA GLN A 9 9.18 -9.58 9.96
C GLN A 9 10.07 -9.43 8.72
N PRO A 10 11.39 -9.72 8.80
CA PRO A 10 12.26 -9.72 7.64
C PRO A 10 11.73 -10.61 6.51
N ILE A 11 11.92 -10.17 5.27
CA ILE A 11 11.69 -11.02 4.10
C ILE A 11 12.78 -12.11 4.09
N SER A 12 12.38 -13.34 3.75
CA SER A 12 13.32 -14.47 3.70
C SER A 12 14.37 -14.26 2.59
N GLY A 13 15.62 -14.61 2.88
CA GLY A 13 16.75 -14.51 1.95
C GLY A 13 17.84 -13.56 2.44
N ASP A 14 18.69 -13.14 1.52
CA ASP A 14 19.88 -12.32 1.85
C ASP A 14 19.56 -10.83 2.04
N ASN A 15 18.41 -10.37 1.54
CA ASN A 15 17.93 -8.99 1.73
C ASN A 15 16.69 -8.99 2.64
N PRO A 16 16.82 -8.56 3.92
CA PRO A 16 15.70 -8.45 4.87
C PRO A 16 14.54 -7.57 4.38
N ALA A 17 14.82 -6.62 3.48
CA ALA A 17 13.82 -5.75 2.89
C ALA A 17 13.19 -6.32 1.60
N GLY A 18 13.72 -7.43 1.06
CA GLY A 18 13.29 -7.98 -0.22
C GLY A 18 13.62 -7.08 -1.43
N PRO A 19 13.31 -7.53 -2.66
CA PRO A 19 13.58 -6.77 -3.87
C PRO A 19 12.62 -5.58 -4.06
N SER A 20 13.02 -4.62 -4.88
CA SER A 20 12.10 -3.58 -5.35
C SER A 20 11.03 -4.18 -6.24
N LEU A 21 9.76 -3.82 -6.01
CA LEU A 21 8.62 -4.29 -6.82
C LEU A 21 8.06 -3.20 -7.75
N ARG A 22 8.79 -2.11 -7.97
CA ARG A 22 8.32 -0.98 -8.80
C ARG A 22 7.86 -1.37 -10.20
N TYR A 23 8.44 -2.43 -10.78
CA TYR A 23 8.08 -2.95 -12.11
C TYR A 23 7.34 -4.30 -12.04
N ASP A 24 7.01 -4.77 -10.84
CA ASP A 24 6.20 -5.97 -10.66
C ASP A 24 4.74 -5.66 -10.95
N PRO A 25 3.98 -6.56 -11.61
CA PRO A 25 2.57 -6.35 -11.91
C PRO A 25 1.71 -5.99 -10.69
N VAL A 26 2.07 -6.46 -9.50
CA VAL A 26 1.32 -6.15 -8.26
C VAL A 26 1.29 -4.66 -7.95
N TYR A 27 2.36 -3.93 -8.29
CA TYR A 27 2.47 -2.50 -8.04
C TYR A 27 1.44 -1.73 -8.88
N ASP A 28 1.31 -2.09 -10.16
CA ASP A 28 0.31 -1.53 -11.06
C ASP A 28 -1.11 -1.99 -10.73
N GLU A 29 -1.27 -3.20 -10.17
CA GLU A 29 -2.57 -3.69 -9.68
C GLU A 29 -3.05 -2.87 -8.48
N ILE A 30 -2.19 -2.63 -7.49
CA ILE A 30 -2.51 -1.77 -6.33
C ILE A 30 -2.84 -0.36 -6.81
N LYS A 31 -2.03 0.20 -7.72
CA LYS A 31 -2.28 1.54 -8.27
C LYS A 31 -3.63 1.62 -8.97
N ARG A 32 -3.97 0.65 -9.82
CA ARG A 32 -5.25 0.60 -10.52
C ARG A 32 -6.44 0.41 -9.58
N ALA A 33 -6.28 -0.34 -8.49
CA ALA A 33 -7.33 -0.49 -7.48
C ALA A 33 -7.59 0.82 -6.71
N ARG A 34 -6.59 1.70 -6.58
CA ARG A 34 -6.73 3.02 -5.93
C ARG A 34 -7.36 4.09 -6.80
N GLU A 35 -7.38 3.90 -8.12
CA GLU A 35 -7.89 4.91 -9.04
C GLU A 35 -9.41 5.05 -8.92
N GLU A 36 -9.86 6.27 -8.65
CA GLU A 36 -11.27 6.69 -8.67
C GLU A 36 -11.45 7.80 -9.71
N GLU A 37 -12.57 7.79 -10.42
CA GLU A 37 -12.96 8.86 -11.33
C GLU A 37 -13.72 9.96 -10.58
N ASP A 38 -13.42 11.22 -10.89
CA ASP A 38 -14.10 12.38 -10.31
C ASP A 38 -15.53 12.48 -10.85
N ASP A 39 -16.50 12.42 -9.95
CA ASP A 39 -17.93 12.49 -10.27
C ASP A 39 -18.39 13.89 -10.71
N ASN A 40 -17.55 14.91 -10.54
CA ASN A 40 -17.81 16.28 -10.96
C ASN A 40 -17.42 16.55 -12.42
N LEU A 41 -16.75 15.62 -13.10
CA LEU A 41 -16.35 15.78 -14.50
C LEU A 41 -17.51 15.47 -15.46
N PRO A 42 -17.75 16.28 -16.51
CA PRO A 42 -18.78 16.00 -17.50
C PRO A 42 -18.51 14.67 -18.23
N GLN A 43 -19.39 13.69 -18.07
CA GLN A 43 -19.27 12.38 -18.73
C GLN A 43 -19.62 12.39 -20.24
N GLY A 44 -20.06 13.53 -20.79
CA GLY A 44 -20.64 13.60 -22.13
C GLY A 44 -22.01 12.91 -22.22
N GLU A 45 -22.52 12.67 -23.44
CA GLU A 45 -23.85 12.07 -23.64
C GLU A 45 -23.91 10.57 -23.31
N TRP A 46 -22.76 9.89 -23.21
CA TRP A 46 -22.67 8.47 -22.88
C TRP A 46 -22.31 8.28 -21.40
N LYS A 47 -23.32 8.09 -20.56
CA LYS A 47 -23.12 7.76 -19.14
C LYS A 47 -22.56 6.34 -19.02
N ARG A 48 -21.38 6.22 -18.42
CA ARG A 48 -20.80 4.94 -17.99
C ARG A 48 -20.65 4.93 -16.47
N GLU A 49 -20.58 3.75 -15.89
CA GLU A 49 -20.24 3.63 -14.48
C GLU A 49 -18.86 4.25 -14.23
N LEU A 50 -18.80 5.11 -13.21
CA LEU A 50 -17.55 5.70 -12.75
C LEU A 50 -16.70 4.60 -12.12
N LYS A 51 -15.41 4.61 -12.42
CA LYS A 51 -14.46 3.79 -11.69
C LYS A 51 -14.40 4.28 -10.26
N VAL A 52 -14.66 3.38 -9.31
CA VAL A 52 -14.52 3.64 -7.87
C VAL A 52 -13.31 2.85 -7.37
N ALA A 53 -12.58 3.44 -6.42
CA ALA A 53 -11.45 2.76 -5.79
C ALA A 53 -11.91 1.54 -4.96
N ASP A 54 -11.18 0.44 -5.07
CA ASP A 54 -11.35 -0.80 -4.29
C ASP A 54 -10.33 -0.83 -3.14
N PHE A 55 -10.56 -0.03 -2.10
CA PHE A 55 -9.69 0.00 -0.92
C PHE A 55 -9.55 -1.36 -0.20
N PRO A 56 -10.58 -2.23 -0.14
CA PRO A 56 -10.40 -3.61 0.34
C PRO A 56 -9.33 -4.38 -0.45
N LEU A 57 -9.30 -4.26 -1.79
CA LEU A 57 -8.27 -4.88 -2.63
C LEU A 57 -6.90 -4.24 -2.40
N VAL A 58 -6.81 -2.92 -2.32
CA VAL A 58 -5.57 -2.18 -2.00
C VAL A 58 -4.97 -2.68 -0.69
N ARG A 59 -5.80 -2.81 0.35
CA ARG A 59 -5.39 -3.33 1.66
C ARG A 59 -4.83 -4.74 1.53
N ARG A 60 -5.54 -5.64 0.85
CA ARG A 60 -5.16 -7.05 0.69
C ARG A 60 -3.80 -7.17 -0.01
N LEU A 61 -3.66 -6.58 -1.20
CA LEU A 61 -2.45 -6.67 -2.02
C LEU A 61 -1.24 -6.02 -1.33
N SER A 62 -1.44 -4.83 -0.75
CA SER A 62 -0.35 -4.14 -0.05
C SER A 62 0.10 -4.90 1.20
N THR A 63 -0.83 -5.57 1.90
CA THR A 63 -0.50 -6.42 3.04
C THR A 63 0.36 -7.60 2.62
N GLU A 64 -0.09 -8.35 1.61
CA GLU A 64 0.63 -9.50 1.06
C GLU A 64 2.05 -9.11 0.64
N VAL A 65 2.20 -8.01 -0.08
CA VAL A 65 3.52 -7.50 -0.50
C VAL A 65 4.41 -7.20 0.71
N LEU A 66 3.92 -6.41 1.67
CA LEU A 66 4.74 -5.94 2.79
C LEU A 66 5.09 -7.07 3.77
N THR A 67 4.27 -8.11 3.88
CA THR A 67 4.55 -9.24 4.77
C THR A 67 5.41 -10.31 4.11
N GLU A 68 5.32 -10.50 2.79
CA GLU A 68 5.89 -11.69 2.13
C GLU A 68 6.96 -11.37 1.09
N ARG A 69 6.99 -10.16 0.52
CA ARG A 69 7.77 -9.90 -0.70
C ARG A 69 8.75 -8.74 -0.58
N SER A 70 8.33 -7.58 -0.07
CA SER A 70 9.14 -6.35 -0.13
C SER A 70 8.74 -5.34 0.93
N LYS A 71 9.72 -4.68 1.54
CA LYS A 71 9.53 -3.52 2.43
C LYS A 71 9.62 -2.27 1.56
N ASP A 72 8.47 -1.68 1.27
CA ASP A 72 8.35 -0.55 0.35
C ASP A 72 7.47 0.55 0.96
N LEU A 73 8.03 1.75 1.09
CA LEU A 73 7.37 2.89 1.72
C LEU A 73 6.21 3.44 0.88
N GLN A 74 6.26 3.31 -0.45
CA GLN A 74 5.16 3.73 -1.31
C GLN A 74 3.97 2.78 -1.16
N ILE A 75 4.22 1.47 -1.08
CA ILE A 75 3.19 0.47 -0.81
C ILE A 75 2.66 0.62 0.62
N ALA A 76 3.52 0.92 1.60
CA ALA A 76 3.07 1.24 2.97
C ALA A 76 2.19 2.50 3.03
N ALA A 77 2.47 3.51 2.21
CA ALA A 77 1.61 4.69 2.07
C ALA A 77 0.24 4.34 1.45
N TRP A 78 0.20 3.46 0.45
CA TRP A 78 -1.05 2.97 -0.12
C TRP A 78 -1.86 2.11 0.84
N LEU A 79 -1.20 1.26 1.63
CA LEU A 79 -1.86 0.54 2.72
C LEU A 79 -2.43 1.51 3.76
N THR A 80 -1.67 2.54 4.13
CA THR A 80 -2.11 3.60 5.06
C THR A 80 -3.36 4.31 4.55
N GLU A 81 -3.39 4.66 3.26
CA GLU A 81 -4.60 5.23 2.65
C GLU A 81 -5.77 4.27 2.72
N SER A 82 -5.58 2.99 2.38
CA SER A 82 -6.66 2.00 2.42
C SER A 82 -7.22 1.83 3.84
N TRP A 83 -6.36 1.79 4.86
CA TRP A 83 -6.78 1.76 6.25
C TRP A 83 -7.49 3.03 6.66
N THR A 84 -7.02 4.20 6.21
CA THR A 84 -7.69 5.47 6.48
C THR A 84 -9.09 5.51 5.89
N ARG A 85 -9.26 5.03 4.65
CA ARG A 85 -10.55 5.01 3.95
C ARG A 85 -11.53 3.99 4.54
N LEU A 86 -11.04 2.87 5.08
CA LEU A 86 -11.86 1.80 5.65
C LEU A 86 -12.14 1.95 7.16
N GLU A 87 -11.19 2.53 7.90
CA GLU A 87 -11.15 2.52 9.37
C GLU A 87 -10.96 3.92 9.98
N GLY A 88 -10.87 4.97 9.16
CA GLY A 88 -10.74 6.35 9.62
C GLY A 88 -9.39 6.65 10.29
N PHE A 89 -9.40 7.50 11.32
CA PHE A 89 -8.18 7.97 12.00
C PHE A 89 -7.40 6.86 12.70
N ASP A 90 -8.07 5.79 13.15
CA ASP A 90 -7.39 4.63 13.74
C ASP A 90 -6.52 3.94 12.69
N GLY A 91 -7.05 3.77 11.48
CA GLY A 91 -6.32 3.23 10.33
C GLY A 91 -5.16 4.13 9.90
N MET A 92 -5.38 5.45 9.88
CA MET A 92 -4.34 6.44 9.57
C MET A 92 -3.18 6.39 10.58
N THR A 93 -3.51 6.35 11.87
CA THR A 93 -2.52 6.28 12.96
C THR A 93 -1.69 5.01 12.82
N ARG A 94 -2.34 3.85 12.61
CA ARG A 94 -1.66 2.56 12.39
C ARG A 94 -0.70 2.63 11.20
N GLY A 95 -1.12 3.24 10.09
CA GLY A 95 -0.31 3.41 8.90
C GLY A 95 0.96 4.25 9.12
N PHE A 96 0.86 5.36 9.85
CA PHE A 96 2.05 6.16 10.18
C PHE A 96 3.01 5.43 11.12
N VAL A 97 2.48 4.68 12.09
CA VAL A 97 3.33 3.85 12.96
C VAL A 97 4.06 2.79 12.11
N LEU A 98 3.39 2.15 11.16
CA LEU A 98 4.01 1.20 10.24
C LEU A 98 5.14 1.84 9.42
N ILE A 99 4.89 2.97 8.76
CA ILE A 99 5.89 3.67 7.94
C ILE A 99 7.12 4.04 8.76
N ARG A 100 6.93 4.62 9.96
CA ARG A 100 8.03 4.95 10.87
C ARG A 100 8.85 3.72 11.22
N ARG A 101 8.19 2.60 11.57
CA ARG A 101 8.86 1.37 11.98
C ARG A 101 9.61 0.70 10.83
N LEU A 102 9.08 0.74 9.61
CA LEU A 102 9.80 0.29 8.42
C LEU A 102 11.08 1.08 8.19
N MET A 103 11.02 2.41 8.34
CA MET A 103 12.22 3.26 8.24
C MET A 103 13.22 2.98 9.37
N GLU A 104 12.77 2.72 10.59
CA GLU A 104 13.65 2.43 11.73
C GLU A 104 14.33 1.05 11.63
N GLU A 105 13.64 0.03 11.11
CA GLU A 105 14.11 -1.36 11.12
C GLU A 105 14.77 -1.81 9.81
N PHE A 106 14.42 -1.18 8.68
CA PHE A 106 14.86 -1.60 7.35
C PHE A 106 15.56 -0.48 6.56
N TRP A 107 16.01 0.60 7.22
CA TRP A 107 16.57 1.79 6.56
C TRP A 107 17.54 1.49 5.41
N ASP A 108 18.44 0.53 5.62
CA ASP A 108 19.52 0.23 4.66
C ASP A 108 19.05 -0.46 3.38
N GLY A 109 17.82 -1.00 3.33
CA GLY A 109 17.31 -1.73 2.15
C GLY A 109 15.84 -1.48 1.82
N VAL A 110 15.14 -0.64 2.58
CA VAL A 110 13.73 -0.32 2.33
C VAL A 110 13.58 0.45 1.01
N HIS A 111 12.56 0.11 0.24
CA HIS A 111 12.30 0.74 -1.06
C HIS A 111 11.47 2.03 -0.92
N PRO A 112 11.72 3.04 -1.78
CA PRO A 112 12.81 3.12 -2.74
C PRO A 112 14.16 3.37 -2.03
N GLU A 113 15.20 2.68 -2.49
CA GLU A 113 16.58 2.96 -2.08
C GLU A 113 17.05 4.34 -2.58
N ILE A 114 18.01 4.93 -1.86
CA ILE A 114 18.60 6.26 -2.16
C ILE A 114 19.61 6.17 -3.30
#